data_AF-A0A2G4T9C4-F1
#
_entry.id   AF-A0A2G4T9C4-F1
#
_cell.length_a   1.000
_cell.length_b   1.000
_cell.length_c   1.000
_cell.angle_alpha   90.00
_cell.angle_beta   90.00
_cell.angle_gamma   90.00
#
_symmetry.space_group_name_H-M   'P 1'
#
loop_
_entity.id
_entity.type
_entity.pdbx_description
1 polymer ?
#
loop_
_entity_poly.entity_id
_entity_poly.type
_entity_poly.pdbx_seq_one_letter_code
_entity_poly.pdbx_strand_id
1 'polypeptide(L)'
;MAIKNVDKVTLDNKQEHSHIHQYSIFDTDDVLPSVLPIYKELEQVDFYVHHWEIKEWSNLDQRTHGPVFEVAGYKWRTLLFPKGNGQHEMASIYLEVVQNQDQKKDWAVCGQFAIVISDPSNPKHFFSNHAHHRFCDEEVDWGFTRYYPLKTLNSFLKNDQVTISIFLRIVKDETGVLWHNLINYDSRKETGYVGIRNQGATCYMNSLIQSLYFTNIFRKAVYKIPTEKEDPNNSVVLALQRCFYNLQFADESVGTTELTKSFGWDSSDAFMQHDVQEFSRVLQDNLELKMKGTLVDGAVTNIFMGKMKSFIKCIHVDYESSRVEDFYDIQLDVKGCKNVDESFKKYVALETLDGENKYMAEGHGLQDACKGVSFEKFPPVLHLQLKRFEYDMQRDTMVKINDRYVFPDTMDLREYCSAPSNDPDEHIYVLHGVLVHSGDIDGGHYFALLKPQKDSKWFRFDDDRVTPVTLREVFEDNYGDDDHDDEIRCTSAKALKKFTNAYMLVYFQKNKLDEILAPIEEDEIPKHLNKSIKDNARALKDDVINTLLQQQRNPKKDIRLKKTGSQPNNTTSDKKCNIM
;
A
#
# COMPACT_ATOMS: atom_id res chain seq x y z
N MET A 1 8.33 -12.04 -33.43
CA MET A 1 7.90 -11.18 -32.31
C MET A 1 6.49 -11.61 -31.94
N ALA A 2 6.37 -12.40 -30.88
CA ALA A 2 5.11 -12.95 -30.43
C ALA A 2 4.42 -11.93 -29.52
N ILE A 3 3.29 -11.40 -29.97
CA ILE A 3 2.39 -10.55 -29.17
C ILE A 3 1.83 -11.44 -28.06
N LYS A 4 2.22 -11.18 -26.81
CA LYS A 4 1.71 -11.93 -25.65
C LYS A 4 0.31 -11.46 -25.34
N ASN A 5 -0.68 -12.30 -25.65
CA ASN A 5 -2.04 -12.20 -25.13
C ASN A 5 -2.03 -12.39 -23.61
N VAL A 6 -2.53 -11.41 -22.85
CA VAL A 6 -3.05 -11.64 -21.49
C VAL A 6 -4.33 -10.83 -21.34
N ASP A 7 -5.47 -11.53 -21.47
CA ASP A 7 -6.80 -11.03 -21.14
C ASP A 7 -6.91 -10.80 -19.63
N LYS A 8 -6.86 -9.54 -19.18
CA LYS A 8 -7.46 -9.10 -17.91
C LYS A 8 -7.97 -7.66 -18.00
N VAL A 9 -9.06 -7.47 -18.74
CA VAL A 9 -10.04 -6.43 -18.43
C VAL A 9 -11.41 -7.09 -18.53
N THR A 10 -12.13 -7.10 -17.40
CA THR A 10 -13.49 -7.59 -17.28
C THR A 10 -14.36 -6.80 -18.26
N LEU A 11 -14.76 -7.43 -19.37
CA LEU A 11 -15.76 -6.89 -20.27
C LEU A 11 -17.10 -6.92 -19.52
N ASP A 12 -17.52 -5.77 -18.99
CA ASP A 12 -18.91 -5.53 -18.65
C ASP A 12 -19.71 -5.62 -19.95
N ASN A 13 -20.27 -6.80 -20.21
CA ASN A 13 -21.28 -7.02 -21.24
C ASN A 13 -22.54 -6.22 -20.86
N LYS A 14 -22.61 -4.97 -21.32
CA LYS A 14 -23.87 -4.22 -21.39
C LYS A 14 -24.07 -3.64 -22.78
N GLN A 15 -25.10 -4.22 -23.41
CA GLN A 15 -26.05 -3.60 -24.34
C GLN A 15 -25.61 -3.39 -25.79
N GLU A 16 -25.99 -4.38 -26.62
CA GLU A 16 -26.43 -4.16 -27.99
C GLU A 16 -27.53 -3.10 -28.01
N HIS A 17 -27.23 -1.89 -28.47
CA HIS A 17 -28.15 -1.01 -29.21
C HIS A 17 -27.34 0.13 -29.84
N SER A 18 -27.45 0.29 -31.16
CA SER A 18 -26.92 1.41 -31.92
C SER A 18 -27.63 2.71 -31.50
N HIS A 19 -27.13 3.38 -30.47
CA HIS A 19 -27.68 4.66 -30.03
C HIS A 19 -27.11 5.77 -30.91
N ILE A 20 -28.00 6.52 -31.56
CA ILE A 20 -27.66 7.83 -32.09
C ILE A 20 -27.42 8.72 -30.87
N HIS A 21 -26.20 9.22 -30.73
CA HIS A 21 -25.81 10.09 -29.62
C HIS A 21 -26.38 11.50 -29.80
N GLN A 22 -26.48 12.24 -28.70
CA GLN A 22 -27.03 13.59 -28.71
C GLN A 22 -26.14 14.57 -29.50
N TYR A 23 -24.81 14.40 -29.38
CA TYR A 23 -23.78 15.28 -29.94
C TYR A 23 -22.95 14.56 -31.01
N SER A 24 -22.39 15.32 -31.94
CA SER A 24 -21.50 14.79 -32.99
C SER A 24 -20.11 14.52 -32.42
N ILE A 25 -19.40 13.51 -32.93
CA ILE A 25 -17.97 13.30 -32.60
C ILE A 25 -17.07 14.53 -32.89
N PHE A 26 -17.52 15.48 -33.70
CA PHE A 26 -16.82 16.74 -33.97
C PHE A 26 -17.09 17.82 -32.90
N ASP A 27 -18.19 17.70 -32.15
CA ASP A 27 -18.55 18.54 -31.01
C ASP A 27 -17.74 18.08 -29.78
N THR A 28 -16.42 18.30 -29.84
CA THR A 28 -15.45 17.69 -28.91
C THR A 28 -15.80 17.96 -27.44
N ASP A 29 -16.14 19.19 -27.09
CA ASP A 29 -16.43 19.56 -25.69
C ASP A 29 -17.68 18.86 -25.13
N ASP A 30 -18.69 18.65 -25.97
CA ASP A 30 -19.97 18.04 -25.58
C ASP A 30 -19.89 16.50 -25.57
N VAL A 31 -19.10 15.91 -26.47
CA VAL A 31 -18.94 14.45 -26.57
C VAL A 31 -17.89 13.92 -25.60
N LEU A 32 -16.84 14.69 -25.30
CA LEU A 32 -15.70 14.24 -24.51
C LEU A 32 -16.09 13.59 -23.17
N PRO A 33 -17.02 14.14 -22.35
CA PRO A 33 -17.41 13.50 -21.10
C PRO A 33 -18.05 12.12 -21.27
N SER A 34 -18.69 11.87 -22.42
CA SER A 34 -19.34 10.59 -22.74
C SER A 34 -18.36 9.54 -23.28
N VAL A 35 -17.29 9.97 -23.93
CA VAL A 35 -16.35 9.11 -24.67
C VAL A 35 -15.08 8.82 -23.85
N LEU A 36 -14.57 9.82 -23.12
CA LEU A 36 -13.35 9.69 -22.32
C LEU A 36 -13.58 10.26 -20.91
N PRO A 37 -13.88 9.41 -19.92
CA PRO A 37 -14.13 9.84 -18.54
C PRO A 37 -12.99 10.72 -18.00
N ILE A 38 -13.35 11.75 -17.23
CA ILE A 38 -12.38 12.60 -16.55
C ILE A 38 -12.07 12.02 -15.19
N TYR A 39 -10.79 11.72 -14.97
CA TYR A 39 -10.27 11.42 -13.64
C TYR A 39 -9.78 12.74 -13.05
N LYS A 40 -10.56 13.34 -12.15
CA LYS A 40 -10.26 14.64 -11.51
C LYS A 40 -8.91 14.67 -10.78
N GLU A 41 -8.35 13.50 -10.55
CA GLU A 41 -7.16 13.20 -9.75
C GLU A 41 -5.87 13.30 -10.56
N LEU A 42 -5.98 13.21 -11.89
CA LEU A 42 -4.84 13.20 -12.79
C LEU A 42 -4.70 14.57 -13.44
N GLU A 43 -3.52 15.18 -13.28
CA GLU A 43 -3.20 16.43 -13.95
C GLU A 43 -3.06 16.18 -15.46
N GLN A 44 -3.89 16.85 -16.25
CA GLN A 44 -3.81 16.82 -17.70
C GLN A 44 -2.64 17.69 -18.16
N VAL A 45 -1.68 17.08 -18.85
CA VAL A 45 -0.54 17.78 -19.46
C VAL A 45 -0.94 18.34 -20.82
N ASP A 46 -1.60 17.53 -21.63
CA ASP A 46 -2.01 17.88 -22.98
C ASP A 46 -3.26 17.08 -23.38
N PHE A 47 -4.02 17.60 -24.33
CA PHE A 47 -5.19 16.94 -24.87
C PHE A 47 -5.35 17.25 -26.36
N TYR A 48 -5.60 16.20 -27.14
CA TYR A 48 -5.76 16.33 -28.57
C TYR A 48 -6.77 15.32 -29.11
N VAL A 49 -7.53 15.75 -30.12
CA VAL A 49 -8.45 14.88 -30.87
C VAL A 49 -7.96 14.79 -32.30
N HIS A 50 -7.83 13.56 -32.76
CA HIS A 50 -7.41 13.26 -34.12
C HIS A 50 -8.52 12.49 -34.86
N HIS A 51 -8.90 12.95 -36.05
CA HIS A 51 -9.87 12.28 -36.91
C HIS A 51 -9.20 11.74 -38.17
N TRP A 52 -9.34 10.43 -38.40
CA TRP A 52 -8.85 9.74 -39.58
C TRP A 52 -10.02 9.25 -40.44
N GLU A 53 -10.22 9.90 -41.58
CA GLU A 53 -11.19 9.49 -42.59
C GLU A 53 -10.60 8.40 -43.50
N ILE A 54 -11.17 7.22 -43.45
CA ILE A 54 -10.83 6.09 -44.31
C ILE A 54 -11.81 6.09 -45.48
N LYS A 55 -11.30 6.18 -46.72
CA LYS A 55 -12.13 6.25 -47.95
C LYS A 55 -12.42 4.89 -48.60
N GLU A 56 -11.56 3.90 -48.38
CA GLU A 56 -11.68 2.56 -48.97
C GLU A 56 -11.33 1.50 -47.93
N TRP A 57 -12.26 1.19 -47.01
CA TRP A 57 -12.04 0.21 -45.94
C TRP A 57 -11.69 -1.18 -46.48
N SER A 58 -12.38 -1.60 -47.55
CA SER A 58 -12.23 -2.95 -48.12
C SER A 58 -10.85 -3.19 -48.75
N ASN A 59 -10.20 -2.12 -49.20
CA ASN A 59 -8.88 -2.15 -49.85
C ASN A 59 -7.72 -2.11 -48.84
N LEU A 60 -8.00 -1.96 -47.55
CA LEU A 60 -6.96 -1.90 -46.53
C LEU A 60 -6.23 -3.23 -46.36
N ASP A 61 -4.92 -3.12 -46.14
CA ASP A 61 -4.04 -4.23 -45.79
C ASP A 61 -4.40 -4.81 -44.42
N GLN A 62 -3.98 -6.05 -44.16
CA GLN A 62 -4.20 -6.73 -42.88
C GLN A 62 -3.72 -5.89 -41.68
N ARG A 63 -2.65 -5.11 -41.87
CA ARG A 63 -2.08 -4.17 -40.91
C ARG A 63 -1.90 -2.82 -41.60
N THR A 64 -2.62 -1.79 -41.15
CA THR A 64 -2.56 -0.44 -41.72
C THR A 64 -2.26 0.58 -40.62
N HIS A 65 -1.49 1.61 -40.96
CA HIS A 65 -1.24 2.75 -40.08
C HIS A 65 -2.03 3.97 -40.53
N GLY A 66 -2.64 4.67 -39.57
CA GLY A 66 -3.24 5.97 -39.77
C GLY A 66 -2.20 7.08 -39.90
N PRO A 67 -2.63 8.32 -40.18
CA PRO A 67 -1.75 9.49 -40.22
C PRO A 67 -1.12 9.75 -38.84
N VAL A 68 0.07 10.35 -38.87
CA VAL A 68 0.82 10.70 -37.65
C VAL A 68 0.38 12.05 -37.14
N PHE A 69 0.16 12.17 -35.83
CA PHE A 69 -0.15 13.41 -35.13
C PHE A 69 0.74 13.57 -33.89
N GLU A 70 0.87 14.77 -33.34
CA GLU A 70 1.78 15.08 -32.24
C GLU A 70 1.03 15.59 -31.02
N VAL A 71 1.32 15.03 -29.84
CA VAL A 71 0.70 15.39 -28.55
C VAL A 71 1.76 15.25 -27.46
N ALA A 72 1.89 16.27 -26.59
CA ALA A 72 2.89 16.35 -25.53
C ALA A 72 4.34 16.09 -26.00
N GLY A 73 4.68 16.46 -27.25
CA GLY A 73 5.99 16.25 -27.85
C GLY A 73 6.28 14.82 -28.33
N TYR A 74 5.27 13.93 -28.29
CA TYR A 74 5.36 12.57 -28.82
C TYR A 74 4.56 12.46 -30.12
N LYS A 75 5.07 11.67 -31.07
CA LYS A 75 4.37 11.35 -32.32
C LYS A 75 3.53 10.10 -32.14
N TRP A 76 2.26 10.18 -32.46
CA TRP A 76 1.26 9.12 -32.30
C TRP A 76 0.69 8.75 -33.66
N ARG A 77 0.23 7.50 -33.79
CA ARG A 77 -0.56 7.05 -34.93
C ARG A 77 -1.52 5.95 -34.52
N THR A 78 -2.58 5.79 -35.30
CA THR A 78 -3.49 4.65 -35.15
C THR A 78 -2.91 3.42 -35.86
N LEU A 79 -2.92 2.27 -35.20
CA LEU A 79 -2.59 0.98 -35.78
C LEU A 79 -3.88 0.16 -35.92
N LEU A 80 -4.27 -0.13 -37.16
CA LEU A 80 -5.53 -0.76 -37.52
C LEU A 80 -5.30 -2.13 -38.15
N PHE A 81 -6.04 -3.13 -37.67
CA PHE A 81 -6.19 -4.44 -38.31
C PHE A 81 -7.65 -4.61 -38.76
N PRO A 82 -7.99 -4.21 -39.99
CA PRO A 82 -9.38 -4.17 -40.48
C PRO A 82 -9.96 -5.57 -40.71
N LYS A 83 -9.10 -6.60 -40.79
CA LYS A 83 -9.43 -8.03 -40.95
C LYS A 83 -9.07 -8.84 -39.68
N GLY A 84 -8.82 -8.16 -38.57
CA GLY A 84 -8.47 -8.72 -37.27
C GLY A 84 -7.00 -9.06 -37.06
N ASN A 85 -6.57 -9.01 -35.80
CA ASN A 85 -5.22 -9.39 -35.37
C ASN A 85 -5.25 -10.78 -34.71
N GLY A 86 -5.22 -11.84 -35.51
CA GLY A 86 -5.38 -13.24 -35.06
C GLY A 86 -6.83 -13.67 -34.77
N GLN A 87 -7.74 -12.72 -34.53
CA GLN A 87 -9.18 -12.94 -34.38
C GLN A 87 -9.91 -12.44 -35.63
N HIS A 88 -10.12 -13.31 -36.63
CA HIS A 88 -10.61 -12.93 -37.96
C HIS A 88 -12.06 -12.38 -38.00
N GLU A 89 -12.81 -12.43 -36.90
CA GLU A 89 -14.19 -11.93 -36.83
C GLU A 89 -14.32 -10.53 -36.23
N MET A 90 -13.24 -9.95 -35.70
CA MET A 90 -13.23 -8.66 -35.02
C MET A 90 -12.24 -7.70 -35.69
N ALA A 91 -12.60 -6.43 -35.84
CA ALA A 91 -11.62 -5.37 -36.09
C ALA A 91 -10.79 -5.14 -34.83
N SER A 92 -9.48 -4.92 -35.00
CA SER A 92 -8.58 -4.56 -33.91
C SER A 92 -8.01 -3.17 -34.16
N ILE A 93 -8.02 -2.31 -33.13
CA ILE A 93 -7.54 -0.93 -33.23
C ILE A 93 -6.68 -0.63 -32.01
N TYR A 94 -5.51 -0.06 -32.27
CA TYR A 94 -4.50 0.31 -31.28
C TYR A 94 -4.05 1.74 -31.50
N LEU A 95 -3.59 2.38 -30.42
CA LEU A 95 -2.85 3.62 -30.44
C LEU A 95 -1.36 3.28 -30.26
N GLU A 96 -0.50 3.85 -31.09
CA GLU A 96 0.93 3.54 -31.12
C GLU A 96 1.75 4.83 -31.08
N VAL A 97 2.81 4.85 -30.28
CA VAL A 97 3.84 5.91 -30.29
C VAL A 97 4.89 5.58 -31.35
N VAL A 98 5.12 6.54 -32.25
CA VAL A 98 6.11 6.42 -33.33
C VAL A 98 7.51 6.66 -32.76
N GLN A 99 8.31 5.59 -32.68
CA GLN A 99 9.71 5.68 -32.27
C GLN A 99 10.55 6.37 -33.36
N ASN A 100 11.25 7.45 -33.00
CA ASN A 100 12.28 8.05 -33.85
C ASN A 100 13.65 7.42 -33.50
N GLN A 101 14.55 7.26 -34.48
CA GLN A 101 15.88 6.67 -34.26
C GLN A 101 16.76 7.48 -33.26
N ASP A 102 16.42 8.74 -33.00
CA ASP A 102 17.11 9.64 -32.07
C ASP A 102 16.46 9.72 -30.67
N GLN A 103 15.40 8.96 -30.40
CA GLN A 103 14.68 9.00 -29.13
C GLN A 103 15.50 8.31 -28.03
N LYS A 104 15.69 8.98 -26.88
CA LYS A 104 16.38 8.39 -25.72
C LYS A 104 15.72 7.07 -25.32
N LYS A 105 16.52 6.04 -25.07
CA LYS A 105 16.07 4.84 -24.34
C LYS A 105 15.60 5.27 -22.94
N ASP A 106 14.56 4.62 -22.41
CA ASP A 106 13.91 4.95 -21.12
C ASP A 106 12.93 6.15 -21.15
N TRP A 107 12.12 6.27 -22.21
CA TRP A 107 11.00 7.22 -22.23
C TRP A 107 9.72 6.53 -21.77
N ALA A 108 8.86 7.28 -21.08
CA ALA A 108 7.51 6.83 -20.72
C ALA A 108 6.52 8.00 -20.83
N VAL A 109 5.31 7.71 -21.29
CA VAL A 109 4.20 8.67 -21.32
C VAL A 109 2.89 7.97 -20.95
N CYS A 110 2.16 8.56 -20.01
CA CYS A 110 0.87 8.04 -19.56
C CYS A 110 -0.25 8.72 -20.35
N GLY A 111 -1.04 7.94 -21.08
CA GLY A 111 -2.13 8.43 -21.91
C GLY A 111 -3.46 7.77 -21.56
N GLN A 112 -4.50 8.58 -21.38
CA GLN A 112 -5.89 8.13 -21.44
C GLN A 112 -6.39 8.37 -22.85
N PHE A 113 -6.99 7.37 -23.47
CA PHE A 113 -7.46 7.52 -24.83
C PHE A 113 -8.78 6.81 -25.05
N ALA A 114 -9.58 7.39 -25.94
CA ALA A 114 -10.76 6.76 -26.48
C ALA A 114 -10.60 6.60 -28.00
N ILE A 115 -10.88 5.39 -28.47
CA ILE A 115 -10.97 5.06 -29.88
C ILE A 115 -12.44 5.05 -30.24
N VAL A 116 -12.82 5.85 -31.23
CA VAL A 116 -14.20 6.01 -31.69
C VAL A 116 -14.29 5.65 -33.16
N ILE A 117 -15.24 4.80 -33.53
CA ILE A 117 -15.62 4.54 -34.91
C ILE A 117 -16.98 5.16 -35.19
N SER A 118 -17.09 5.92 -36.28
CA SER A 118 -18.27 6.72 -36.58
C SER A 118 -18.63 6.69 -38.06
N ASP A 119 -19.92 6.86 -38.33
CA ASP A 119 -20.45 7.04 -39.69
C ASP A 119 -20.06 8.45 -40.22
N PRO A 120 -19.33 8.55 -41.34
CA PRO A 120 -18.94 9.85 -41.92
C PRO A 120 -20.12 10.74 -42.32
N SER A 121 -21.25 10.13 -42.69
CA SER A 121 -22.47 10.83 -43.10
C SER A 121 -23.38 11.19 -41.93
N ASN A 122 -23.30 10.45 -40.83
CA ASN A 122 -23.99 10.76 -39.57
C ASN A 122 -23.04 10.63 -38.37
N PRO A 123 -22.24 11.67 -38.09
CA PRO A 123 -21.24 11.67 -37.02
C PRO A 123 -21.79 11.53 -35.58
N LYS A 124 -23.12 11.49 -35.40
CA LYS A 124 -23.78 11.17 -34.12
C LYS A 124 -23.95 9.66 -33.91
N HIS A 125 -23.81 8.87 -34.98
CA HIS A 125 -23.86 7.42 -34.91
C HIS A 125 -22.43 6.89 -34.79
N PHE A 126 -22.01 6.61 -33.55
CA PHE A 126 -20.66 6.15 -33.25
C PHE A 126 -20.63 5.10 -32.14
N PHE A 127 -19.58 4.30 -32.16
CA PHE A 127 -19.18 3.40 -31.08
C PHE A 127 -17.82 3.84 -30.55
N SER A 128 -17.68 3.87 -29.23
CA SER A 128 -16.44 4.30 -28.56
C SER A 128 -16.03 3.29 -27.50
N ASN A 129 -14.73 3.06 -27.39
CA ASN A 129 -14.14 2.36 -26.26
C ASN A 129 -12.93 3.15 -25.76
N HIS A 130 -12.72 3.17 -24.45
CA HIS A 130 -11.65 3.95 -23.83
C HIS A 130 -10.75 3.07 -22.97
N ALA A 131 -9.49 3.47 -22.87
CA ALA A 131 -8.47 2.81 -22.07
C ALA A 131 -7.51 3.86 -21.51
N HIS A 132 -6.66 3.42 -20.59
CA HIS A 132 -5.51 4.18 -20.13
C HIS A 132 -4.30 3.26 -20.13
N HIS A 133 -3.13 3.82 -20.43
CA HIS A 133 -1.91 3.03 -20.53
C HIS A 133 -0.65 3.88 -20.35
N ARG A 134 0.43 3.26 -19.90
CA ARG A 134 1.78 3.82 -19.87
C ARG A 134 2.54 3.31 -21.10
N PHE A 135 2.68 4.15 -22.11
CA PHE A 135 3.48 3.82 -23.29
C PHE A 135 4.96 4.01 -22.97
N CYS A 136 5.78 3.03 -23.32
CA CYS A 136 7.24 3.06 -23.14
C CYS A 136 7.95 2.38 -24.32
N ASP A 137 9.26 2.18 -24.19
CA ASP A 137 10.08 1.51 -25.19
C ASP A 137 9.77 0.01 -25.33
N GLU A 138 9.33 -0.65 -24.26
CA GLU A 138 8.87 -2.05 -24.29
C GLU A 138 7.44 -2.19 -24.81
N GLU A 139 6.54 -1.28 -24.41
CA GLU A 139 5.11 -1.27 -24.74
C GLU A 139 4.76 0.03 -25.50
N VAL A 140 5.05 0.05 -26.79
CA VAL A 140 4.88 1.23 -27.67
C VAL A 140 3.44 1.40 -28.17
N ASP A 141 2.63 0.35 -28.11
CA ASP A 141 1.25 0.33 -28.57
C ASP A 141 0.31 -0.29 -27.54
N TRP A 142 -0.92 0.22 -27.51
CA TRP A 142 -1.99 -0.30 -26.64
C TRP A 142 -3.35 -0.07 -27.29
N GLY A 143 -4.29 -0.97 -27.02
CA GLY A 143 -5.65 -0.86 -27.57
C GLY A 143 -6.43 -2.15 -27.46
N PHE A 144 -7.28 -2.41 -28.45
CA PHE A 144 -8.31 -3.42 -28.35
C PHE A 144 -8.19 -4.44 -29.48
N THR A 145 -7.77 -5.65 -29.14
CA THR A 145 -7.75 -6.80 -30.07
C THR A 145 -9.16 -7.17 -30.54
N ARG A 146 -10.16 -7.03 -29.67
CA ARG A 146 -11.58 -7.31 -29.94
C ARG A 146 -12.39 -6.01 -29.89
N TYR A 147 -12.07 -5.06 -30.76
CA TYR A 147 -12.70 -3.73 -30.71
C TYR A 147 -14.16 -3.74 -31.17
N TYR A 148 -14.43 -4.21 -32.40
CA TYR A 148 -15.80 -4.26 -32.94
C TYR A 148 -16.01 -5.43 -33.91
N PRO A 149 -17.17 -6.11 -33.91
CA PRO A 149 -17.41 -7.24 -34.83
C PRO A 149 -17.50 -6.80 -36.29
N LEU A 150 -16.77 -7.50 -37.18
CA LEU A 150 -16.75 -7.17 -38.61
C LEU A 150 -18.11 -7.39 -39.28
N LYS A 151 -18.90 -8.37 -38.80
CA LYS A 151 -20.24 -8.68 -39.32
C LYS A 151 -21.22 -7.50 -39.18
N THR A 152 -21.08 -6.71 -38.12
CA THR A 152 -21.96 -5.57 -37.83
C THR A 152 -21.36 -4.23 -38.22
N LEU A 153 -20.09 -4.19 -38.64
CA LEU A 153 -19.36 -2.98 -39.01
C LEU A 153 -20.03 -2.18 -40.15
N ASN A 154 -20.79 -2.86 -41.02
CA ASN A 154 -21.57 -2.25 -42.09
C ASN A 154 -22.58 -1.20 -41.59
N SER A 155 -22.92 -1.17 -40.30
CA SER A 155 -23.76 -0.11 -39.72
C SER A 155 -23.08 1.27 -39.78
N PHE A 156 -21.75 1.32 -39.67
CA PHE A 156 -20.95 2.54 -39.69
C PHE A 156 -20.29 2.81 -41.05
N LEU A 157 -20.05 1.78 -41.86
CA LEU A 157 -19.49 1.93 -43.21
C LEU A 157 -20.53 2.52 -44.17
N LYS A 158 -20.26 3.73 -44.70
CA LYS A 158 -21.06 4.33 -45.78
C LYS A 158 -20.19 4.54 -47.01
N ASN A 159 -20.58 3.93 -48.13
CA ASN A 159 -19.81 3.97 -49.38
C ASN A 159 -18.35 3.48 -49.22
N ASP A 160 -18.14 2.45 -48.40
CA ASP A 160 -16.80 1.93 -48.02
C ASP A 160 -15.94 2.93 -47.22
N GLN A 161 -16.55 3.99 -46.68
CA GLN A 161 -15.91 5.01 -45.87
C GLN A 161 -16.28 4.89 -44.41
N VAL A 162 -15.33 5.20 -43.53
CA VAL A 162 -15.53 5.26 -42.07
C VAL A 162 -14.57 6.26 -41.45
N THR A 163 -14.98 6.91 -40.36
CA THR A 163 -14.11 7.82 -39.62
C THR A 163 -13.72 7.21 -38.28
N ILE A 164 -12.41 7.04 -38.08
CA ILE A 164 -11.83 6.65 -36.78
C ILE A 164 -11.32 7.91 -36.09
N SER A 165 -11.79 8.16 -34.88
CA SER A 165 -11.36 9.30 -34.07
C SER A 165 -10.63 8.82 -32.81
N ILE A 166 -9.53 9.48 -32.48
CA ILE A 166 -8.77 9.25 -31.26
C ILE A 166 -8.89 10.50 -30.39
N PHE A 167 -9.45 10.33 -29.20
CA PHE A 167 -9.41 11.34 -28.15
C PHE A 167 -8.27 10.95 -27.22
N LEU A 168 -7.22 11.75 -27.13
CA LEU A 168 -6.02 11.45 -26.34
C LEU A 168 -5.79 12.54 -25.30
N ARG A 169 -5.81 12.14 -24.03
CA ARG A 169 -5.44 12.95 -22.88
C ARG A 169 -4.12 12.43 -22.31
N ILE A 170 -3.08 13.24 -22.36
CA ILE A 170 -1.81 12.92 -21.69
C ILE A 170 -1.90 13.40 -20.25
N VAL A 171 -1.55 12.50 -19.33
CA VAL A 171 -1.57 12.77 -17.89
C VAL A 171 -0.15 12.81 -17.34
N LYS A 172 0.05 13.65 -16.33
CA LYS A 172 1.33 13.79 -15.64
C LYS A 172 1.54 12.58 -14.73
N ASP A 173 2.68 11.93 -14.89
CA ASP A 173 3.13 10.87 -13.98
C ASP A 173 4.00 11.47 -12.87
N GLU A 174 3.39 11.77 -11.72
CA GLU A 174 4.10 12.38 -10.59
C GLU A 174 5.01 11.39 -9.84
N THR A 175 4.69 10.11 -9.93
CA THR A 175 5.35 9.01 -9.20
C THR A 175 6.40 8.32 -10.05
N GLY A 176 6.37 8.46 -11.38
CA GLY A 176 7.25 7.74 -12.30
C GLY A 176 6.82 6.29 -12.53
N VAL A 177 5.75 5.82 -11.88
CA VAL A 177 5.25 4.44 -11.95
C VAL A 177 3.75 4.37 -12.25
N LEU A 178 3.12 5.48 -12.64
CA LEU A 178 1.70 5.47 -13.01
C LEU A 178 1.45 4.46 -14.13
N TRP A 179 0.51 3.54 -13.88
CA TRP A 179 0.15 2.40 -14.75
C TRP A 179 1.31 1.49 -15.17
N HIS A 180 2.41 1.50 -14.42
CA HIS A 180 3.53 0.59 -14.63
C HIS A 180 3.16 -0.85 -14.23
N ASN A 181 3.50 -1.84 -15.06
CA ASN A 181 3.22 -3.25 -14.78
C ASN A 181 4.14 -3.88 -13.71
N LEU A 182 5.19 -3.12 -13.32
CA LEU A 182 6.23 -3.45 -12.33
C LEU A 182 7.05 -4.70 -12.67
N ILE A 183 7.01 -5.14 -13.93
CA ILE A 183 7.88 -6.21 -14.43
C ILE A 183 9.27 -5.61 -14.62
N ASN A 184 10.31 -6.30 -14.13
CA ASN A 184 11.71 -5.82 -14.13
C ASN A 184 11.94 -4.47 -13.41
N TYR A 185 11.04 -4.08 -12.50
CA TYR A 185 11.18 -2.84 -11.75
C TYR A 185 12.32 -2.95 -10.72
N ASP A 186 13.28 -2.03 -10.80
CA ASP A 186 14.40 -1.93 -9.88
C ASP A 186 14.14 -0.83 -8.83
N SER A 187 13.70 -1.25 -7.64
CA SER A 187 13.39 -0.34 -6.53
C SER A 187 14.55 0.62 -6.21
N ARG A 188 15.80 0.13 -6.25
CA ARG A 188 16.98 0.93 -5.90
C ARG A 188 17.24 1.98 -6.96
N LYS A 189 17.21 1.60 -8.24
CA LYS A 189 17.42 2.54 -9.35
C LYS A 189 16.37 3.65 -9.37
N GLU A 190 15.10 3.30 -9.16
CA GLU A 190 13.98 4.22 -9.32
C GLU A 190 13.71 5.08 -8.08
N THR A 191 14.01 4.56 -6.88
CA THR A 191 13.68 5.26 -5.61
C THR A 191 14.88 5.59 -4.73
N GLY A 192 16.02 4.93 -4.95
CA GLY A 192 17.16 4.95 -4.04
C GLY A 192 17.04 3.98 -2.85
N TYR A 193 15.92 3.26 -2.70
CA TYR A 193 15.66 2.36 -1.57
C TYR A 193 15.34 0.94 -2.03
N VAL A 194 15.53 -0.03 -1.14
CA VAL A 194 15.21 -1.45 -1.38
C VAL A 194 14.15 -1.96 -0.42
N GLY A 195 13.37 -2.93 -0.89
CA GLY A 195 12.34 -3.60 -0.11
C GLY A 195 12.89 -4.75 0.76
N ILE A 196 12.00 -5.40 1.49
CA ILE A 196 12.25 -6.61 2.28
C ILE A 196 11.44 -7.77 1.70
N ARG A 197 12.09 -8.90 1.42
CA ARG A 197 11.42 -10.09 0.90
C ARG A 197 10.44 -10.67 1.92
N ASN A 198 9.22 -10.94 1.48
CA ASN A 198 8.23 -11.63 2.29
C ASN A 198 8.53 -13.13 2.36
N GLN A 199 8.52 -13.70 3.57
CA GLN A 199 8.73 -15.13 3.80
C GLN A 199 7.42 -15.94 3.77
N GLY A 200 6.28 -15.28 3.57
CA GLY A 200 4.95 -15.88 3.57
C GLY A 200 3.92 -14.92 4.14
N ALA A 201 3.89 -14.79 5.47
CA ALA A 201 2.95 -13.92 6.18
C ALA A 201 3.65 -12.85 7.04
N THR A 202 4.90 -12.52 6.73
CA THR A 202 5.75 -11.63 7.56
C THR A 202 5.66 -10.15 7.19
N CYS A 203 4.63 -9.73 6.45
CA CYS A 203 4.50 -8.35 5.95
C CYS A 203 4.30 -7.32 7.08
N TYR A 204 3.68 -7.71 8.20
CA TYR A 204 3.57 -6.87 9.40
C TYR A 204 4.96 -6.53 9.98
N MET A 205 5.87 -7.50 9.97
CA MET A 205 7.25 -7.32 10.40
C MET A 205 8.02 -6.46 9.41
N ASN A 206 7.87 -6.70 8.10
CA ASN A 206 8.54 -5.94 7.05
C ASN A 206 8.19 -4.45 7.12
N SER A 207 6.89 -4.13 7.24
CA SER A 207 6.40 -2.75 7.36
C SER A 207 6.94 -2.04 8.62
N LEU A 208 6.97 -2.74 9.77
CA LEU A 208 7.55 -2.18 10.99
C LEU A 208 9.06 -1.96 10.88
N ILE A 209 9.81 -2.94 10.35
CA ILE A 209 11.27 -2.83 10.20
C ILE A 209 11.64 -1.67 9.29
N GLN A 210 10.92 -1.48 8.17
CA GLN A 210 11.11 -0.33 7.30
C GLN A 210 10.83 0.98 8.05
N SER A 211 9.75 1.07 8.82
CA SER A 211 9.44 2.25 9.64
C SER A 211 10.53 2.56 10.67
N LEU A 212 11.05 1.55 11.35
CA LEU A 212 12.13 1.69 12.33
C LEU A 212 13.47 2.04 11.65
N TYR A 213 13.73 1.50 10.45
CA TYR A 213 14.92 1.80 9.66
C TYR A 213 15.02 3.29 9.29
N PHE A 214 13.90 3.90 8.88
CA PHE A 214 13.85 5.34 8.56
C PHE A 214 13.79 6.26 9.78
N THR A 215 13.68 5.69 10.99
CA THR A 215 13.96 6.41 12.23
C THR A 215 15.47 6.47 12.45
N ASN A 216 16.17 7.42 11.81
CA ASN A 216 17.64 7.40 11.72
C ASN A 216 18.33 7.40 13.09
N ILE A 217 17.83 8.16 14.07
CA ILE A 217 18.36 8.15 15.44
C ILE A 217 18.31 6.75 16.09
N PHE A 218 17.22 6.01 15.85
CA PHE A 218 17.08 4.63 16.32
C PHE A 218 18.05 3.70 15.59
N ARG A 219 18.12 3.81 14.26
CA ARG A 219 19.08 3.03 13.45
C ARG A 219 20.53 3.26 13.88
N LYS A 220 20.92 4.51 14.17
CA LYS A 220 22.24 4.86 14.75
C LYS A 220 22.46 4.20 16.11
N ALA A 221 21.45 4.21 16.98
CA ALA A 221 21.56 3.56 18.30
C ALA A 221 21.74 2.04 18.16
N VAL A 222 20.97 1.40 17.28
CA VAL A 222 21.07 -0.04 16.99
C VAL A 222 22.45 -0.40 16.48
N TYR A 223 23.05 0.38 15.57
CA TYR A 223 24.41 0.15 15.09
C TYR A 223 25.46 0.22 16.21
N LYS A 224 25.27 1.04 17.24
CA LYS A 224 26.24 1.21 18.33
C LYS A 224 26.17 0.10 19.39
N ILE A 225 25.27 -0.88 19.27
CA ILE A 225 25.20 -2.02 20.18
C ILE A 225 26.35 -3.00 19.86
N PRO A 226 27.15 -3.41 20.86
CA PRO A 226 28.27 -4.34 20.66
C PRO A 226 27.78 -5.76 20.37
N THR A 227 28.05 -6.25 19.15
CA THR A 227 27.59 -7.56 18.65
C THR A 227 28.71 -8.41 18.05
N GLU A 228 29.98 -8.03 18.19
CA GLU A 228 31.12 -8.66 17.49
C GLU A 228 31.33 -10.14 17.84
N LYS A 229 30.83 -10.58 19.01
CA LYS A 229 30.98 -11.94 19.53
C LYS A 229 29.68 -12.75 19.46
N GLU A 230 28.62 -12.20 18.90
CA GLU A 230 27.32 -12.85 18.87
C GLU A 230 27.15 -13.74 17.64
N ASP A 231 26.36 -14.80 17.79
CA ASP A 231 25.95 -15.65 16.67
C ASP A 231 24.75 -15.01 15.96
N PRO A 232 24.81 -14.79 14.64
CA PRO A 232 23.70 -14.22 13.87
C PRO A 232 22.37 -14.96 14.03
N ASN A 233 22.38 -16.29 14.21
CA ASN A 233 21.15 -17.07 14.32
C ASN A 233 20.53 -17.04 15.72
N ASN A 234 21.26 -16.56 16.73
CA ASN A 234 20.82 -16.52 18.13
C ASN A 234 20.75 -15.09 18.70
N SER A 235 21.05 -14.07 17.89
CA SER A 235 20.98 -12.67 18.30
C SER A 235 20.09 -11.85 17.36
N VAL A 236 18.94 -11.44 17.91
CA VAL A 236 18.00 -10.50 17.27
C VAL A 236 18.69 -9.19 16.90
N VAL A 237 19.59 -8.71 17.75
CA VAL A 237 20.28 -7.44 17.53
C VAL A 237 21.22 -7.51 16.35
N LEU A 238 22.04 -8.57 16.27
CA LEU A 238 22.97 -8.75 15.16
C LEU A 238 22.21 -8.96 13.84
N ALA A 239 21.13 -9.74 13.86
CA ALA A 239 20.27 -9.93 12.69
C ALA A 239 19.62 -8.62 12.23
N LEU A 240 19.14 -7.79 13.17
CA LEU A 240 18.58 -6.47 12.86
C LEU A 240 19.64 -5.51 12.30
N GLN A 241 20.83 -5.47 12.89
CA GLN A 241 21.95 -4.66 12.39
C GLN A 241 22.32 -5.05 10.95
N ARG A 242 22.38 -6.35 10.64
CA ARG A 242 22.61 -6.85 9.28
C ARG A 242 21.47 -6.48 8.34
N CYS A 243 20.22 -6.60 8.78
CA CYS A 243 19.06 -6.17 8.01
C CYS A 243 19.14 -4.68 7.65
N PHE A 244 19.38 -3.81 8.63
CA PHE A 244 19.55 -2.36 8.40
C PHE A 244 20.74 -2.05 7.49
N TYR A 245 21.87 -2.72 7.69
CA TYR A 245 23.04 -2.58 6.83
C TYR A 245 22.69 -2.94 5.37
N ASN A 246 21.99 -4.05 5.16
CA ASN A 246 21.60 -4.49 3.83
C ASN A 246 20.58 -3.53 3.19
N LEU A 247 19.62 -3.00 3.95
CA LEU A 247 18.68 -1.99 3.45
C LEU A 247 19.41 -0.71 2.97
N GLN A 248 20.56 -0.40 3.58
CA GLN A 248 21.36 0.75 3.20
C GLN A 248 22.21 0.51 1.94
N PHE A 249 22.85 -0.66 1.81
CA PHE A 249 23.89 -0.90 0.80
C PHE A 249 23.57 -1.93 -0.28
N ALA A 250 22.57 -2.80 -0.09
CA ALA A 250 22.22 -3.78 -1.11
C ALA A 250 21.53 -3.11 -2.31
N ASP A 251 21.70 -3.71 -3.49
CA ASP A 251 21.00 -3.30 -4.71
C ASP A 251 19.65 -4.03 -4.88
N GLU A 252 19.50 -5.19 -4.24
CA GLU A 252 18.29 -6.01 -4.29
C GLU A 252 17.53 -6.02 -2.95
N SER A 253 16.29 -6.52 -2.98
CA SER A 253 15.47 -6.72 -1.79
C SER A 253 16.15 -7.60 -0.74
N VAL A 254 16.00 -7.22 0.53
CA VAL A 254 16.69 -7.81 1.67
C VAL A 254 15.90 -9.00 2.23
N GLY A 255 16.57 -10.13 2.48
CA GLY A 255 15.96 -11.26 3.19
C GLY A 255 15.98 -11.07 4.71
N THR A 256 14.93 -11.51 5.40
CA THR A 256 14.78 -11.43 6.87
C THR A 256 14.94 -12.77 7.57
N THR A 257 15.45 -13.80 6.89
CA THR A 257 15.51 -15.18 7.40
C THR A 257 16.38 -15.32 8.66
N GLU A 258 17.45 -14.54 8.79
CA GLU A 258 18.28 -14.51 10.01
C GLU A 258 17.49 -13.91 11.19
N LEU A 259 16.68 -12.89 10.93
CA LEU A 259 15.91 -12.20 11.95
C LEU A 259 14.79 -13.09 12.50
N THR A 260 14.00 -13.74 11.63
CA THR A 260 12.94 -14.66 12.06
C THR A 260 13.50 -15.83 12.87
N LYS A 261 14.62 -16.42 12.43
CA LYS A 261 15.32 -17.47 13.18
C LYS A 261 15.81 -17.01 14.55
N SER A 262 16.30 -15.77 14.65
CA SER A 262 16.79 -15.23 15.93
C SER A 262 15.69 -15.01 16.98
N PHE A 263 14.43 -14.86 16.54
CA PHE A 263 13.26 -14.88 17.42
C PHE A 263 12.83 -16.30 17.82
N GLY A 264 13.49 -17.33 17.30
CA GLY A 264 13.13 -18.73 17.53
C GLY A 264 11.98 -19.22 16.65
N TRP A 265 11.57 -18.45 15.64
CA TRP A 265 10.49 -18.83 14.74
C TRP A 265 10.97 -19.90 13.75
N ASP A 266 10.16 -20.93 13.57
CA ASP A 266 10.39 -21.93 12.54
C ASP A 266 9.69 -21.56 11.21
N SER A 267 9.81 -22.43 10.19
CA SER A 267 9.17 -22.17 8.90
C SER A 267 7.65 -22.13 8.98
N SER A 268 7.00 -22.71 9.99
CA SER A 268 5.55 -22.67 10.19
C SER A 268 5.12 -21.34 10.81
N ASP A 269 5.88 -20.86 11.80
CA ASP A 269 5.61 -19.59 12.49
C ASP A 269 5.71 -18.39 11.52
N ALA A 270 6.57 -18.46 10.50
CA ALA A 270 6.67 -17.45 9.45
C ALA A 270 5.40 -17.30 8.58
N PHE A 271 4.45 -18.22 8.68
CA PHE A 271 3.12 -18.13 8.06
C PHE A 271 2.02 -17.67 9.03
N MET A 272 2.34 -17.43 10.30
CA MET A 272 1.40 -16.85 11.27
C MET A 272 1.36 -15.34 11.14
N GLN A 273 0.16 -14.77 11.14
CA GLN A 273 -0.03 -13.32 11.20
C GLN A 273 0.01 -12.90 12.66
N HIS A 274 0.83 -11.90 12.97
CA HIS A 274 0.92 -11.29 14.29
C HIS A 274 0.56 -9.82 14.23
N ASP A 275 0.20 -9.27 15.38
CA ASP A 275 -0.04 -7.85 15.52
C ASP A 275 1.27 -7.06 15.45
N VAL A 276 1.28 -5.98 14.67
CA VAL A 276 2.45 -5.09 14.52
C VAL A 276 2.88 -4.50 15.87
N GLN A 277 1.93 -4.16 16.74
CA GLN A 277 2.21 -3.53 18.03
C GLN A 277 2.87 -4.52 18.99
N GLU A 278 2.37 -5.76 19.05
CA GLU A 278 2.97 -6.82 19.86
C GLU A 278 4.42 -7.07 19.44
N PHE A 279 4.64 -7.24 18.13
CA PHE A 279 5.98 -7.43 17.59
C PHE A 279 6.90 -6.23 17.87
N SER A 280 6.39 -4.99 17.77
CA SER A 280 7.15 -3.78 18.11
C SER A 280 7.60 -3.76 19.56
N ARG A 281 6.75 -4.16 20.51
CA ARG A 281 7.11 -4.21 21.93
C ARG A 281 8.16 -5.27 22.22
N VAL A 282 7.97 -6.49 21.71
CA VAL A 282 8.94 -7.58 21.87
C VAL A 282 10.32 -7.20 21.31
N LEU A 283 10.35 -6.54 20.15
CA LEU A 283 11.59 -6.09 19.54
C LEU A 283 12.27 -4.99 20.38
N GLN A 284 11.51 -3.99 20.84
CA GLN A 284 12.03 -2.88 21.64
C GLN A 284 12.57 -3.36 23.00
N ASP A 285 11.85 -4.25 23.68
CA ASP A 285 12.27 -4.81 24.97
C ASP A 285 13.56 -5.65 24.82
N ASN A 286 13.67 -6.43 23.74
CA ASN A 286 14.88 -7.20 23.45
C ASN A 286 16.10 -6.29 23.23
N LEU A 287 15.90 -5.20 22.49
CA LEU A 287 16.94 -4.21 22.23
C LEU A 287 17.35 -3.47 23.51
N GLU A 288 16.40 -3.05 24.33
CA GLU A 288 16.68 -2.33 25.58
C GLU A 288 17.51 -3.19 26.55
N LEU A 289 17.19 -4.48 26.68
CA LEU A 289 17.98 -5.42 27.47
C LEU A 289 19.43 -5.54 27.00
N LYS A 290 19.67 -5.45 25.69
CA LYS A 290 21.00 -5.53 25.06
C LYS A 290 21.76 -4.21 25.07
N MET A 291 21.04 -3.09 25.10
CA MET A 291 21.62 -1.75 25.24
C MET A 291 22.06 -1.46 26.68
N LYS A 292 21.48 -2.15 27.67
CA LYS A 292 21.80 -1.95 29.09
C LYS A 292 23.28 -2.13 29.39
N GLY A 293 23.90 -1.13 30.03
CA GLY A 293 25.33 -1.14 30.34
C GLY A 293 26.25 -0.85 29.15
N THR A 294 25.71 -0.41 28.01
CA THR A 294 26.48 0.04 26.85
C THR A 294 26.45 1.57 26.72
N LEU A 295 27.10 2.13 25.68
CA LEU A 295 27.08 3.58 25.41
C LEU A 295 25.70 4.09 24.96
N VAL A 296 24.82 3.20 24.53
CA VAL A 296 23.45 3.52 24.05
C VAL A 296 22.38 3.06 25.03
N ASP A 297 22.74 2.89 26.30
CA ASP A 297 21.79 2.58 27.36
C ASP A 297 20.68 3.65 27.42
N GLY A 298 19.44 3.20 27.50
CA GLY A 298 18.25 4.06 27.49
C GLY A 298 17.94 4.73 26.14
N ALA A 299 18.56 4.33 25.02
CA ALA A 299 18.23 4.94 23.72
C ALA A 299 16.77 4.70 23.31
N VAL A 300 16.25 3.47 23.51
CA VAL A 300 14.84 3.12 23.19
C VAL A 300 13.88 3.96 24.04
N THR A 301 14.11 4.05 25.34
CA THR A 301 13.31 4.89 26.25
C THR A 301 13.39 6.37 25.88
N ASN A 302 14.56 6.90 25.53
CA ASN A 302 14.69 8.30 25.14
C ASN A 302 13.97 8.64 23.83
N ILE A 303 13.83 7.68 22.91
CA ILE A 303 13.23 7.89 21.58
C ILE A 303 11.71 7.68 21.62
N PHE A 304 11.23 6.62 22.28
CA PHE A 304 9.84 6.16 22.18
C PHE A 304 9.03 6.27 23.47
N MET A 305 9.65 6.41 24.65
CA MET A 305 8.91 6.45 25.91
C MET A 305 8.33 7.84 26.22
N GLY A 306 7.02 7.87 26.42
CA GLY A 306 6.28 8.96 27.04
C GLY A 306 5.78 8.60 28.44
N LYS A 307 5.23 9.59 29.13
CA LYS A 307 4.66 9.44 30.48
C LYS A 307 3.23 9.92 30.51
N MET A 308 2.36 9.13 31.13
CA MET A 308 0.97 9.47 31.37
C MET A 308 0.61 9.24 32.84
N LYS A 309 -0.31 10.05 33.34
CA LYS A 309 -0.84 9.96 34.69
C LYS A 309 -2.30 9.50 34.62
N SER A 310 -2.55 8.30 35.13
CA SER A 310 -3.89 7.78 35.38
C SER A 310 -4.30 8.19 36.80
N PHE A 311 -5.49 8.76 36.95
CA PHE A 311 -6.02 9.18 38.23
C PHE A 311 -7.46 8.73 38.42
N ILE A 312 -7.81 8.41 39.66
CA ILE A 312 -9.15 8.04 40.09
C ILE A 312 -9.49 8.92 41.28
N LYS A 313 -10.51 9.76 41.13
CA LYS A 313 -10.97 10.69 42.16
C LYS A 313 -12.38 10.31 42.61
N CYS A 314 -12.57 10.01 43.89
CA CYS A 314 -13.88 9.71 44.44
C CYS A 314 -14.76 10.97 44.43
N ILE A 315 -16.06 10.81 44.16
CA ILE A 315 -17.01 11.94 44.04
C ILE A 315 -17.49 12.38 45.43
N HIS A 316 -17.75 11.41 46.32
CA HIS A 316 -18.37 11.65 47.62
C HIS A 316 -17.38 11.64 48.80
N VAL A 317 -16.11 11.32 48.53
CA VAL A 317 -15.05 11.20 49.53
C VAL A 317 -13.81 11.92 49.01
N ASP A 318 -13.08 12.59 49.90
CA ASP A 318 -11.81 13.24 49.58
C ASP A 318 -10.68 12.20 49.48
N TYR A 319 -10.75 11.37 48.44
CA TYR A 319 -9.77 10.35 48.12
C TYR A 319 -9.43 10.41 46.62
N GLU A 320 -8.14 10.59 46.32
CA GLU A 320 -7.59 10.56 44.97
C GLU A 320 -6.44 9.55 44.93
N SER A 321 -6.54 8.58 44.05
CA SER A 321 -5.42 7.70 43.69
C SER A 321 -4.88 8.17 42.35
N SER A 322 -3.56 8.32 42.24
CA SER A 322 -2.92 8.61 40.97
C SER A 322 -1.66 7.79 40.77
N ARG A 323 -1.43 7.37 39.53
CA ARG A 323 -0.30 6.55 39.13
C ARG A 323 0.27 7.10 37.83
N VAL A 324 1.58 7.32 37.82
CA VAL A 324 2.33 7.65 36.60
C VAL A 324 2.80 6.36 35.98
N GLU A 325 2.52 6.20 34.70
CA GLU A 325 2.85 5.02 33.90
C GLU A 325 3.60 5.46 32.63
N ASP A 326 4.58 4.65 32.23
CA ASP A 326 5.33 4.85 31.00
C ASP A 326 4.58 4.19 29.83
N PHE A 327 4.58 4.83 28.66
CA PHE A 327 4.01 4.28 27.43
C PHE A 327 4.98 4.42 26.26
N TYR A 328 4.91 3.51 25.29
CA TYR A 328 5.69 3.57 24.04
C TYR A 328 4.80 3.68 22.79
N ASP A 329 3.50 3.42 22.95
CA ASP A 329 2.48 3.61 21.94
C ASP A 329 1.19 4.10 22.62
N ILE A 330 0.34 4.77 21.86
CA ILE A 330 -0.99 5.19 22.28
C ILE A 330 -2.00 4.47 21.39
N GLN A 331 -2.94 3.78 22.02
CA GLN A 331 -3.98 3.05 21.31
C GLN A 331 -5.25 3.92 21.24
N LEU A 332 -5.60 4.37 20.04
CA LEU A 332 -6.72 5.28 19.80
C LEU A 332 -7.93 4.51 19.32
N ASP A 333 -9.08 4.82 19.93
CA ASP A 333 -10.36 4.29 19.49
C ASP A 333 -10.75 4.93 18.15
N VAL A 334 -11.02 4.08 17.15
CA VAL A 334 -11.52 4.50 15.84
C VAL A 334 -13.04 4.55 15.81
N LYS A 335 -13.69 3.54 16.41
CA LYS A 335 -15.14 3.43 16.41
C LYS A 335 -15.80 4.64 17.09
N GLY A 336 -16.66 5.31 16.33
CA GLY A 336 -17.36 6.52 16.80
C GLY A 336 -16.51 7.79 16.84
N CYS A 337 -15.27 7.76 16.33
CA CYS A 337 -14.40 8.94 16.20
C CYS A 337 -14.09 9.18 14.72
N LYS A 338 -14.21 10.41 14.23
CA LYS A 338 -13.97 10.73 12.82
C LYS A 338 -12.51 11.04 12.51
N ASN A 339 -11.73 11.41 13.51
CA ASN A 339 -10.35 11.85 13.36
C ASN A 339 -9.54 11.64 14.63
N VAL A 340 -8.23 11.85 14.51
CA VAL A 340 -7.26 11.73 15.60
C VAL A 340 -7.58 12.63 16.79
N ASP A 341 -8.00 13.88 16.56
CA ASP A 341 -8.32 14.83 17.63
C ASP A 341 -9.52 14.37 18.47
N GLU A 342 -10.57 13.83 17.84
CA GLU A 342 -11.72 13.25 18.52
C GLU A 342 -11.32 12.04 19.36
N SER A 343 -10.45 11.18 18.84
CA SER A 343 -9.93 10.04 19.60
C SER A 343 -9.10 10.47 20.82
N PHE A 344 -8.25 11.51 20.69
CA PHE A 344 -7.51 12.04 21.83
C PHE A 344 -8.43 12.68 22.88
N LYS A 345 -9.45 13.43 22.46
CA LYS A 345 -10.47 13.99 23.37
C LYS A 345 -11.20 12.89 24.12
N LYS A 346 -11.56 11.81 23.44
CA LYS A 346 -12.17 10.63 24.07
C LYS A 346 -11.20 9.94 25.02
N TYR A 347 -9.92 9.84 24.65
CA TYR A 347 -8.88 9.21 25.47
C TYR A 347 -8.66 9.91 26.82
N VAL A 348 -8.70 11.25 26.84
CA VAL A 348 -8.56 12.05 28.07
C VAL A 348 -9.89 12.34 28.77
N ALA A 349 -11.02 11.90 28.19
CA ALA A 349 -12.33 12.11 28.79
C ALA A 349 -12.45 11.39 30.13
N LEU A 350 -13.17 11.99 31.07
CA LEU A 350 -13.42 11.38 32.36
C LEU A 350 -14.45 10.26 32.22
N GLU A 351 -14.08 9.07 32.68
CA GLU A 351 -14.96 7.92 32.82
C GLU A 351 -15.55 7.90 34.23
N THR A 352 -16.87 7.87 34.33
CA THR A 352 -17.54 7.70 35.63
C THR A 352 -17.62 6.22 35.97
N LEU A 353 -17.07 5.85 37.11
CA LEU A 353 -17.13 4.53 37.73
C LEU A 353 -18.28 4.51 38.73
N ASP A 354 -19.46 4.06 38.29
CA ASP A 354 -20.68 3.97 39.08
C ASP A 354 -21.36 2.58 38.96
N GLY A 355 -22.45 2.38 39.70
CA GLY A 355 -23.25 1.15 39.63
C GLY A 355 -22.46 -0.10 40.01
N GLU A 356 -22.36 -1.04 39.07
CA GLU A 356 -21.59 -2.30 39.24
C GLU A 356 -20.07 -2.09 39.05
N ASN A 357 -19.65 -0.96 38.48
CA ASN A 357 -18.24 -0.63 38.19
C ASN A 357 -17.62 0.31 39.24
N LYS A 358 -18.22 0.43 40.44
CA LYS A 358 -17.71 1.26 41.54
C LYS A 358 -16.25 0.95 41.90
N TYR A 359 -15.49 1.99 42.21
CA TYR A 359 -14.08 1.86 42.58
C TYR A 359 -13.93 1.43 44.05
N MET A 360 -13.07 0.45 44.32
CA MET A 360 -12.73 0.06 45.69
C MET A 360 -11.64 1.00 46.24
N ALA A 361 -12.06 2.06 46.92
CA ALA A 361 -11.17 3.03 47.53
C ALA A 361 -10.58 2.47 48.84
N GLU A 362 -9.26 2.58 48.99
CA GLU A 362 -8.55 2.11 50.18
C GLU A 362 -9.05 2.85 51.43
N GLY A 363 -9.54 2.10 52.42
CA GLY A 363 -10.12 2.67 53.64
C GLY A 363 -11.56 3.20 53.51
N HIS A 364 -12.15 3.25 52.30
CA HIS A 364 -13.47 3.84 52.04
C HIS A 364 -14.47 2.89 51.35
N GLY A 365 -14.05 1.69 50.97
CA GLY A 365 -14.91 0.69 50.34
C GLY A 365 -15.30 1.05 48.90
N LEU A 366 -16.41 0.50 48.40
CA LEU A 366 -16.91 0.77 47.06
C LEU A 366 -17.49 2.20 46.98
N GLN A 367 -16.91 3.03 46.12
CA GLN A 367 -17.27 4.42 45.93
C GLN A 367 -17.51 4.73 44.45
N ASP A 368 -18.39 5.71 44.21
CA ASP A 368 -18.52 6.32 42.89
C ASP A 368 -17.33 7.25 42.66
N ALA A 369 -16.63 7.07 41.53
CA ALA A 369 -15.38 7.77 41.25
C ALA A 369 -15.30 8.21 39.77
N CYS A 370 -14.51 9.23 39.50
CA CYS A 370 -14.14 9.62 38.15
C CYS A 370 -12.71 9.15 37.86
N LYS A 371 -12.55 8.35 36.82
CA LYS A 371 -11.26 7.92 36.30
C LYS A 371 -10.90 8.80 35.11
N GLY A 372 -9.65 9.23 35.03
CA GLY A 372 -9.14 10.02 33.92
C GLY A 372 -7.69 9.68 33.62
N VAL A 373 -7.27 10.03 32.40
CA VAL A 373 -5.88 9.92 31.96
C VAL A 373 -5.44 11.30 31.46
N SER A 374 -4.23 11.69 31.84
CA SER A 374 -3.58 12.93 31.37
C SER A 374 -2.15 12.63 30.94
N PHE A 375 -1.68 13.25 29.86
CA PHE A 375 -0.30 13.06 29.42
C PHE A 375 0.62 14.00 30.18
N GLU A 376 1.72 13.49 30.72
CA GLU A 376 2.78 14.31 31.34
C GLU A 376 3.86 14.67 30.34
N LYS A 377 4.22 13.73 29.46
CA LYS A 377 5.26 13.91 28.46
C LYS A 377 5.02 13.02 27.24
N PHE A 378 5.13 13.59 26.05
CA PHE A 378 5.14 12.84 24.80
C PHE A 378 6.58 12.49 24.33
N PRO A 379 6.80 11.35 23.66
CA PRO A 379 8.10 10.93 23.16
C PRO A 379 8.50 11.68 21.87
N PRO A 380 9.80 11.78 21.53
CA PRO A 380 10.26 12.30 20.23
C PRO A 380 9.66 11.57 19.02
N VAL A 381 9.51 10.25 19.12
CA VAL A 381 8.83 9.42 18.11
C VAL A 381 7.57 8.84 18.72
N LEU A 382 6.43 9.25 18.17
CA LEU A 382 5.11 8.88 18.67
C LEU A 382 4.48 7.83 17.76
N HIS A 383 4.19 6.68 18.35
CA HIS A 383 3.45 5.59 17.73
C HIS A 383 1.99 5.64 18.14
N LEU A 384 1.09 5.78 17.17
CA LEU A 384 -0.36 5.73 17.39
C LEU A 384 -0.92 4.48 16.73
N GLN A 385 -1.42 3.56 17.53
CA GLN A 385 -2.13 2.37 17.04
C GLN A 385 -3.61 2.69 16.93
N LEU A 386 -4.18 2.53 15.74
CA LEU A 386 -5.61 2.70 15.51
C LEU A 386 -6.31 1.38 15.82
N LYS A 387 -7.15 1.35 16.87
CA LYS A 387 -7.91 0.17 17.29
C LYS A 387 -9.02 -0.15 16.29
N ARG A 388 -8.62 -0.69 15.14
CA ARG A 388 -9.51 -1.14 14.07
C ARG A 388 -9.96 -2.58 14.24
N PHE A 389 -9.48 -3.31 15.25
CA PHE A 389 -9.96 -4.66 15.54
C PHE A 389 -10.66 -4.65 16.89
N GLU A 390 -11.93 -5.05 16.90
CA GLU A 390 -12.75 -5.10 18.11
C GLU A 390 -13.57 -6.39 18.11
N TYR A 391 -13.89 -6.90 19.30
CA TYR A 391 -14.83 -8.00 19.45
C TYR A 391 -16.27 -7.48 19.33
N ASP A 392 -17.00 -7.97 18.33
CA ASP A 392 -18.43 -7.69 18.20
C ASP A 392 -19.23 -8.71 19.01
N MET A 393 -19.75 -8.27 20.15
CA MET A 393 -20.54 -9.12 21.06
C MET A 393 -21.86 -9.62 20.43
N GLN A 394 -22.41 -8.93 19.42
CA GLN A 394 -23.62 -9.39 18.73
C GLN A 394 -23.32 -10.51 17.74
N ARG A 395 -22.14 -10.47 17.12
CA ARG A 395 -21.70 -11.45 16.12
C ARG A 395 -20.83 -12.56 16.71
N ASP A 396 -20.43 -12.42 17.98
CA ASP A 396 -19.55 -13.35 18.70
C ASP A 396 -18.25 -13.62 17.94
N THR A 397 -17.70 -12.59 17.29
CA THR A 397 -16.49 -12.66 16.47
C THR A 397 -15.71 -11.36 16.54
N MET A 398 -14.41 -11.45 16.31
CA MET A 398 -13.61 -10.26 16.00
C MET A 398 -14.06 -9.68 14.67
N VAL A 399 -14.11 -8.35 14.57
CA VAL A 399 -14.41 -7.62 13.34
C VAL A 399 -13.38 -6.50 13.11
N LYS A 400 -13.06 -6.25 11.83
CA LYS A 400 -12.27 -5.09 11.43
C LYS A 400 -13.18 -3.88 11.17
N ILE A 401 -12.91 -2.78 11.84
CA ILE A 401 -13.56 -1.46 11.70
C ILE A 401 -12.90 -0.74 10.51
N ASN A 402 -13.65 -0.64 9.42
CA ASN A 402 -13.19 -0.01 8.18
C ASN A 402 -13.71 1.43 8.00
N ASP A 403 -14.38 1.97 9.02
CA ASP A 403 -14.92 3.32 9.08
C ASP A 403 -13.86 4.36 8.71
N ARG A 404 -14.31 5.42 8.02
CA ARG A 404 -13.49 6.56 7.66
C ARG A 404 -12.96 7.26 8.90
N TYR A 405 -11.65 7.42 8.96
CA TYR A 405 -10.90 8.00 10.05
C TYR A 405 -9.77 8.88 9.51
N VAL A 406 -9.86 10.17 9.75
CA VAL A 406 -8.94 11.16 9.21
C VAL A 406 -7.76 11.39 10.16
N PHE A 407 -6.55 11.30 9.61
CA PHE A 407 -5.32 11.69 10.29
C PHE A 407 -4.60 12.80 9.50
N PRO A 408 -4.11 13.86 10.17
CA PRO A 408 -3.48 15.00 9.51
C PRO A 408 -1.98 14.78 9.26
N ASP A 409 -1.39 15.57 8.36
CA ASP A 409 0.08 15.62 8.17
C ASP A 409 0.81 16.23 9.38
N THR A 410 0.17 17.17 10.06
CA THR A 410 0.69 17.80 11.27
C THR A 410 -0.38 17.82 12.35
N MET A 411 0.00 17.45 13.57
CA MET A 411 -0.87 17.32 14.73
C MET A 411 -0.35 18.17 15.89
N ASP A 412 -1.24 18.81 16.62
CA ASP A 412 -0.93 19.64 17.79
C ASP A 412 -1.46 18.97 19.06
N LEU A 413 -0.56 18.48 19.91
CA LEU A 413 -0.91 17.77 21.14
C LEU A 413 -0.78 18.64 22.40
N ARG A 414 -0.61 19.96 22.26
CA ARG A 414 -0.44 20.87 23.40
C ARG A 414 -1.63 20.81 24.37
N GLU A 415 -2.84 20.66 23.87
CA GLU A 415 -4.05 20.62 24.70
C GLU A 415 -4.15 19.38 25.60
N TYR A 416 -3.42 18.30 25.28
CA TYR A 416 -3.45 17.04 26.02
C TYR A 416 -2.27 16.86 26.99
N CYS A 417 -1.26 17.73 26.91
CA CYS A 417 -0.08 17.69 27.76
C CYS A 417 -0.28 18.56 29.01
N SER A 418 -0.08 17.97 30.19
CA SER A 418 -0.14 18.68 31.47
C SER A 418 1.12 19.49 31.78
N ALA A 419 2.25 19.17 31.15
CA ALA A 419 3.50 19.89 31.33
C ALA A 419 3.55 21.13 30.41
N PRO A 420 3.64 22.35 30.97
CA PRO A 420 3.82 23.54 30.16
C PRO A 420 5.23 23.54 29.54
N SER A 421 5.30 23.62 28.21
CA SER A 421 6.55 23.82 27.50
C SER A 421 6.77 25.29 27.14
N ASN A 422 8.03 25.74 27.21
CA ASN A 422 8.46 27.04 26.70
C ASN A 422 8.71 27.01 25.18
N ASP A 423 8.84 25.83 24.58
CA ASP A 423 9.04 25.64 23.14
C ASP A 423 7.69 25.42 22.44
N PRO A 424 7.26 26.32 21.55
CA PRO A 424 5.98 26.20 20.86
C PRO A 424 5.88 24.97 19.95
N ASP A 425 7.00 24.42 19.50
CA ASP A 425 7.07 23.27 18.59
C ASP A 425 7.27 21.92 19.32
N GLU A 426 7.39 21.91 20.66
CA GLU A 426 7.63 20.67 21.42
C GLU A 426 6.47 19.67 21.32
N HIS A 427 5.23 20.14 21.30
CA HIS A 427 4.07 19.24 21.21
C HIS A 427 3.43 19.23 19.81
N ILE A 428 4.15 19.76 18.81
CA ILE A 428 3.74 19.69 17.41
C ILE A 428 4.44 18.49 16.77
N TYR A 429 3.66 17.66 16.12
CA TYR A 429 4.08 16.39 15.54
C TYR A 429 3.82 16.37 14.04
N VAL A 430 4.77 15.84 13.26
CA VAL A 430 4.68 15.71 11.80
C VAL A 430 4.64 14.24 11.43
N LEU A 431 3.73 13.87 10.54
CA LEU A 431 3.55 12.50 10.08
C LEU A 431 4.78 12.06 9.28
N HIS A 432 5.34 10.92 9.67
CA HIS A 432 6.50 10.31 9.03
C HIS A 432 6.16 8.98 8.35
N GLY A 433 5.24 8.22 8.94
CA GLY A 433 4.89 6.89 8.45
C GLY A 433 3.44 6.50 8.71
N VAL A 434 2.87 5.77 7.76
CA VAL A 434 1.55 5.14 7.83
C VAL A 434 1.72 3.67 7.52
N LEU A 435 1.52 2.80 8.51
CA LEU A 435 1.43 1.36 8.30
C LEU A 435 -0.02 1.02 7.96
N VAL A 436 -0.23 0.41 6.81
CA VAL A 436 -1.54 0.13 6.24
C VAL A 436 -1.80 -1.37 6.27
N HIS A 437 -3.03 -1.74 6.61
CA HIS A 437 -3.51 -3.11 6.54
C HIS A 437 -4.62 -3.24 5.49
N SER A 438 -4.36 -4.03 4.45
CA SER A 438 -5.32 -4.39 3.41
C SER A 438 -5.87 -5.79 3.67
N GLY A 439 -7.19 -5.91 3.80
CA GLY A 439 -7.87 -7.18 4.06
C GLY A 439 -8.59 -7.20 5.41
N ASP A 440 -8.99 -8.39 5.82
CA ASP A 440 -9.79 -8.63 7.03
C ASP A 440 -9.01 -9.51 8.02
N ILE A 441 -9.63 -9.92 9.12
CA ILE A 441 -9.01 -10.68 10.21
C ILE A 441 -8.45 -12.04 9.77
N ASP A 442 -9.17 -12.75 8.90
CA ASP A 442 -8.77 -14.09 8.45
C ASP A 442 -7.62 -14.07 7.42
N GLY A 443 -7.23 -12.88 6.96
CA GLY A 443 -6.17 -12.72 5.99
C GLY A 443 -6.11 -11.30 5.45
N GLY A 444 -4.95 -10.69 5.63
CA GLY A 444 -4.61 -9.45 4.98
C GLY A 444 -3.13 -9.32 4.64
N HIS A 445 -2.77 -8.12 4.19
CA HIS A 445 -1.46 -7.73 3.73
C HIS A 445 -1.08 -6.38 4.32
N TYR A 446 0.13 -6.29 4.87
CA TYR A 446 0.65 -5.07 5.46
C TYR A 446 1.68 -4.44 4.54
N PHE A 447 1.64 -3.12 4.43
CA PHE A 447 2.68 -2.33 3.77
C PHE A 447 2.87 -1.00 4.51
N ALA A 448 4.01 -0.35 4.29
CA ALA A 448 4.31 0.93 4.92
C ALA A 448 4.37 2.04 3.87
N LEU A 449 3.75 3.18 4.16
CA LEU A 449 3.93 4.43 3.42
C LEU A 449 4.82 5.31 4.29
N LEU A 450 6.02 5.65 3.83
CA LEU A 450 7.02 6.34 4.64
C LEU A 450 7.58 7.54 3.89
N LYS A 451 8.01 8.54 4.66
CA LYS A 451 8.70 9.74 4.17
C LYS A 451 10.15 9.77 4.71
N PRO A 452 11.13 9.17 3.99
CA PRO A 452 12.48 8.96 4.49
C PRO A 452 13.26 10.21 4.94
N GLN A 453 12.98 11.38 4.36
CA GLN A 453 13.65 12.64 4.69
C GLN A 453 12.63 13.77 4.84
N LYS A 454 13.01 14.85 5.54
CA LYS A 454 12.16 16.02 5.82
C LYS A 454 11.44 16.58 4.59
N ASP A 455 12.16 16.70 3.47
CA ASP A 455 11.66 17.28 2.22
C ASP A 455 11.53 16.22 1.09
N SER A 456 11.54 14.92 1.42
CA SER A 456 11.40 13.86 0.41
C SER A 456 9.95 13.68 -0.04
N LYS A 457 9.80 13.01 -1.20
CA LYS A 457 8.54 12.37 -1.59
C LYS A 457 8.18 11.25 -0.61
N TRP A 458 6.92 10.80 -0.69
CA TRP A 458 6.45 9.60 -0.03
C TRP A 458 6.71 8.37 -0.88
N PHE A 459 6.99 7.26 -0.22
CA PHE A 459 7.22 5.97 -0.86
C PHE A 459 6.39 4.90 -0.18
N ARG A 460 5.86 3.98 -0.98
CA ARG A 460 5.24 2.73 -0.55
C ARG A 460 6.29 1.65 -0.52
N PHE A 461 6.50 1.08 0.66
CA PHE A 461 7.31 -0.09 0.94
C PHE A 461 6.37 -1.29 1.07
N ASP A 462 6.24 -2.02 -0.02
CA ASP A 462 5.38 -3.18 -0.16
C ASP A 462 6.26 -4.41 -0.39
N ASP A 463 6.66 -5.03 0.72
CA ASP A 463 7.65 -6.10 0.75
C ASP A 463 8.88 -5.78 -0.09
N ASP A 464 9.15 -6.54 -1.17
CA ASP A 464 10.33 -6.42 -2.01
C ASP A 464 10.32 -5.20 -2.94
N ARG A 465 9.19 -4.49 -3.02
CA ARG A 465 8.97 -3.37 -3.93
C ARG A 465 8.89 -2.05 -3.18
N VAL A 466 9.60 -1.06 -3.70
CA VAL A 466 9.50 0.33 -3.24
C VAL A 466 9.08 1.22 -4.38
N THR A 467 7.93 1.88 -4.26
CA THR A 467 7.37 2.74 -5.31
C THR A 467 7.05 4.13 -4.77
N PRO A 468 7.31 5.21 -5.51
CA PRO A 468 6.87 6.54 -5.10
C PRO A 468 5.34 6.62 -5.06
N VAL A 469 4.79 7.38 -4.13
CA VAL A 469 3.33 7.57 -3.99
C VAL A 469 2.96 9.04 -3.83
N THR A 470 1.73 9.37 -4.23
CA THR A 470 1.15 10.70 -4.07
C THR A 470 0.64 10.92 -2.64
N LEU A 471 0.47 12.18 -2.24
CA LEU A 471 -0.12 12.50 -0.93
C LEU A 471 -1.55 11.95 -0.80
N ARG A 472 -2.31 11.93 -1.89
CA ARG A 472 -3.66 11.35 -1.89
C ARG A 472 -3.63 9.86 -1.54
N GLU A 473 -2.69 9.11 -2.12
CA GLU A 473 -2.51 7.69 -1.82
C GLU A 473 -2.07 7.44 -0.36
N VAL A 474 -1.43 8.43 0.28
CA VAL A 474 -1.05 8.36 1.70
C VAL A 474 -2.22 8.68 2.63
N PHE A 475 -3.01 9.68 2.28
CA PHE A 475 -4.09 10.21 3.12
C PHE A 475 -5.46 9.63 2.73
N GLU A 476 -6.08 10.14 1.67
CA GLU A 476 -7.46 9.82 1.27
C GLU A 476 -7.68 8.33 1.06
N ASP A 477 -6.75 7.63 0.39
CA ASP A 477 -6.90 6.21 0.10
C ASP A 477 -6.74 5.31 1.34
N ASN A 478 -6.28 5.84 2.49
CA ASN A 478 -6.08 5.09 3.73
C ASN A 478 -6.96 5.55 4.90
N TYR A 479 -7.84 6.53 4.70
CA TYR A 479 -8.79 6.95 5.74
C TYR A 479 -9.83 5.87 6.05
N GLY A 480 -10.14 4.98 5.11
CA GLY A 480 -11.24 4.02 5.22
C GLY A 480 -12.47 4.51 4.44
N ASP A 481 -13.62 3.89 4.69
CA ASP A 481 -14.84 4.13 3.92
C ASP A 481 -15.92 4.80 4.76
N ASP A 482 -16.69 5.71 4.16
CA ASP A 482 -17.90 6.25 4.78
C ASP A 482 -19.06 5.30 4.45
N ASP A 483 -19.73 4.76 5.48
CA ASP A 483 -20.87 3.81 5.35
C ASP A 483 -22.10 4.36 4.58
N HIS A 484 -22.00 5.51 3.92
CA HIS A 484 -23.11 6.21 3.27
C HIS A 484 -23.23 6.02 1.75
N ASP A 485 -22.35 5.28 1.08
CA ASP A 485 -22.37 5.10 -0.38
C ASP A 485 -22.74 3.65 -0.82
N ASP A 486 -23.81 3.10 -0.24
CA ASP A 486 -24.26 1.72 -0.50
C ASP A 486 -24.99 1.48 -1.85
N GLU A 487 -25.15 2.49 -2.72
CA GLU A 487 -25.98 2.35 -3.94
C GLU A 487 -25.25 2.06 -5.26
N ILE A 488 -23.91 1.94 -5.29
CA ILE A 488 -23.20 1.67 -6.57
C ILE A 488 -22.43 0.34 -6.50
N ARG A 489 -22.98 -0.66 -7.22
CA ARG A 489 -22.44 -2.02 -7.45
C ARG A 489 -20.90 -2.06 -7.46
N CYS A 490 -20.33 -2.75 -6.48
CA CYS A 490 -18.88 -2.89 -6.28
C CYS A 490 -18.21 -3.71 -7.40
N THR A 491 -17.21 -3.12 -8.05
CA THR A 491 -16.17 -3.87 -8.79
C THR A 491 -15.13 -4.42 -7.80
N SER A 492 -14.46 -5.52 -8.14
CA SER A 492 -13.48 -6.19 -7.24
C SER A 492 -12.36 -5.28 -6.74
N ALA A 493 -11.94 -4.29 -7.54
CA ALA A 493 -10.93 -3.30 -7.15
C ALA A 493 -11.45 -2.25 -6.14
N LYS A 494 -12.75 -1.87 -6.22
CA LYS A 494 -13.38 -0.95 -5.25
C LYS A 494 -13.63 -1.65 -3.91
N ALA A 495 -14.02 -2.92 -3.94
CA ALA A 495 -14.18 -3.73 -2.74
C ALA A 495 -12.85 -3.88 -1.96
N LEU A 496 -11.72 -4.07 -2.64
CA LEU A 496 -10.40 -4.17 -1.98
C LEU A 496 -9.99 -2.84 -1.31
N LYS A 497 -10.32 -1.69 -1.91
CA LYS A 497 -10.09 -0.37 -1.29
C LYS A 497 -10.88 -0.20 0.01
N LYS A 498 -12.11 -0.74 0.10
CA LYS A 498 -12.92 -0.69 1.34
C LYS A 498 -12.24 -1.35 2.54
N PHE A 499 -11.42 -2.38 2.32
CA PHE A 499 -10.71 -3.09 3.37
C PHE A 499 -9.25 -2.64 3.53
N THR A 500 -8.84 -1.54 2.91
CA THR A 500 -7.47 -1.00 3.02
C THR A 500 -7.51 0.30 3.80
N ASN A 501 -6.87 0.32 4.97
CA ASN A 501 -6.85 1.52 5.82
C ASN A 501 -5.62 1.54 6.72
N ALA A 502 -5.29 2.75 7.20
CA ALA A 502 -4.22 2.95 8.15
C ALA A 502 -4.48 2.17 9.45
N TYR A 503 -3.47 1.44 9.90
CA TYR A 503 -3.47 0.65 11.12
C TYR A 503 -2.64 1.30 12.22
N MET A 504 -1.46 1.80 11.88
CA MET A 504 -0.55 2.45 12.82
C MET A 504 0.06 3.69 12.16
N LEU A 505 0.12 4.79 12.91
CA LEU A 505 0.68 6.06 12.47
C LEU A 505 1.95 6.35 13.26
N VAL A 506 2.97 6.86 12.57
CA VAL A 506 4.27 7.23 13.14
C VAL A 506 4.47 8.72 12.93
N TYR A 507 4.53 9.46 14.03
CA TYR A 507 4.72 10.90 14.05
C TYR A 507 6.03 11.27 14.74
N PHE A 508 6.73 12.26 14.20
CA PHE A 508 7.96 12.80 14.80
C PHE A 508 7.73 14.20 15.36
N GLN A 509 8.34 14.47 16.49
CA GLN A 509 8.32 15.78 17.14
C GLN A 509 9.01 16.82 16.24
N LYS A 510 8.32 17.92 15.92
CA LYS A 510 8.75 18.88 14.89
C LYS A 510 10.08 19.54 15.22
N ASN A 511 10.32 19.90 16.49
CA ASN A 511 11.57 20.53 16.94
C ASN A 511 12.78 19.58 16.92
N LYS A 512 12.57 18.25 16.96
CA LYS A 512 13.63 17.22 16.92
C LYS A 512 13.75 16.54 15.57
N LEU A 513 13.01 16.99 14.56
CA LEU A 513 12.97 16.32 13.27
C LEU A 513 14.35 16.23 12.60
N ASP A 514 15.17 17.27 12.73
CA ASP A 514 16.54 17.30 12.18
C ASP A 514 17.48 16.34 12.94
N GLU A 515 17.23 16.09 14.22
CA GLU A 515 17.97 15.11 15.03
C GLU A 515 17.54 13.68 14.71
N ILE A 516 16.23 13.43 14.65
CA ILE A 516 15.64 12.11 14.39
C ILE A 516 16.01 11.60 13.00
N LEU A 517 16.01 12.48 11.99
CA LEU A 517 16.28 12.18 10.59
C LEU A 517 17.73 12.46 10.17
N ALA A 518 18.64 12.79 11.11
CA ALA A 518 20.03 13.06 10.79
C ALA A 518 20.66 11.93 9.94
N PRO A 519 21.38 12.24 8.85
CA PRO A 519 22.01 11.22 8.02
C PRO A 519 23.01 10.40 8.84
N ILE A 520 23.17 9.13 8.48
CA ILE A 520 24.14 8.23 9.11
C ILE A 520 25.39 8.21 8.26
N GLU A 521 26.49 8.70 8.83
CA GLU A 521 27.81 8.69 8.18
C GLU A 521 28.41 7.27 8.19
N GLU A 522 29.26 6.96 7.21
CA GLU A 522 29.83 5.60 7.07
C GLU A 522 30.71 5.18 8.25
N ASP A 523 31.29 6.14 8.98
CA ASP A 523 32.12 5.88 10.17
C ASP A 523 31.30 5.51 11.41
N GLU A 524 30.01 5.86 11.45
CA GLU A 524 29.08 5.44 12.50
C GLU A 524 28.63 3.98 12.35
N ILE A 525 28.93 3.34 11.22
CA ILE A 525 28.53 1.96 10.91
C ILE A 525 29.63 0.98 11.35
N PRO A 526 29.30 -0.04 12.17
CA PRO A 526 30.29 -0.99 12.63
C PRO A 526 30.95 -1.78 11.50
N LYS A 527 32.28 -1.73 11.44
CA LYS A 527 33.08 -2.34 10.36
C LYS A 527 32.94 -3.86 10.27
N HIS A 528 32.54 -4.54 11.35
CA HIS A 528 32.31 -5.99 11.32
C HIS A 528 31.08 -6.37 10.49
N LEU A 529 30.12 -5.46 10.29
CA LEU A 529 28.94 -5.68 9.47
C LEU A 529 29.26 -5.70 7.96
N ASN A 530 30.36 -5.08 7.51
CA ASN A 530 30.76 -5.07 6.09
C ASN A 530 31.03 -6.48 5.53
N LYS A 531 31.35 -7.46 6.39
CA LYS A 531 31.50 -8.86 5.98
C LYS A 531 30.17 -9.47 5.50
N SER A 532 29.03 -8.90 5.91
CA SER A 532 27.68 -9.40 5.62
C SER A 532 27.32 -9.39 4.13
N ILE A 533 27.86 -8.48 3.31
CA ILE A 533 27.53 -8.45 1.86
C ILE A 533 27.96 -9.74 1.16
N LYS A 534 29.13 -10.29 1.53
CA LYS A 534 29.63 -11.56 0.97
C LYS A 534 28.86 -12.75 1.51
N ASP A 535 28.42 -12.70 2.76
CA ASP A 535 27.58 -13.73 3.38
C ASP A 535 26.17 -13.73 2.77
N ASN A 536 25.63 -12.56 2.41
CA ASN A 536 24.34 -12.42 1.71
C ASN A 536 24.36 -13.10 0.34
N ALA A 537 25.45 -13.02 -0.43
CA ALA A 537 25.56 -13.75 -1.71
C ALA A 537 25.46 -15.27 -1.53
N ARG A 538 25.74 -15.78 -0.32
CA ARG A 538 25.55 -17.17 0.06
C ARG A 538 24.12 -17.43 0.55
N ALA A 539 23.57 -16.57 1.40
CA ALA A 539 22.17 -16.66 1.85
C ALA A 539 21.17 -16.57 0.68
N LEU A 540 21.42 -15.69 -0.31
CA LEU A 540 20.65 -15.59 -1.55
C LEU A 540 20.62 -16.91 -2.32
N LYS A 541 21.74 -17.65 -2.35
CA LYS A 541 21.78 -18.98 -2.98
C LYS A 541 20.93 -19.98 -2.21
N ASP A 542 20.99 -19.93 -0.88
CA ASP A 542 20.24 -20.85 -0.03
C ASP A 542 18.73 -20.57 -0.08
N ASP A 543 18.30 -19.31 -0.13
CA ASP A 543 16.89 -18.92 -0.29
C ASP A 543 16.34 -19.34 -1.65
N VAL A 544 17.07 -19.09 -2.76
CA VAL A 544 16.67 -19.55 -4.10
C VAL A 544 16.54 -21.07 -4.14
N ILE A 545 17.48 -21.80 -3.52
CA ILE A 545 17.41 -23.26 -3.43
C ILE A 545 16.17 -23.69 -2.64
N ASN A 546 15.87 -23.06 -1.51
CA ASN A 546 14.70 -23.39 -0.69
C ASN A 546 13.38 -23.10 -1.42
N THR A 547 13.27 -21.97 -2.12
CA THR A 547 12.09 -21.64 -2.95
C THR A 547 11.90 -22.65 -4.08
N LEU A 548 12.98 -23.05 -4.75
CA LEU A 548 12.92 -24.08 -5.81
C LEU A 548 12.52 -25.45 -5.24
N LEU A 549 12.99 -25.81 -4.04
CA LEU A 549 12.62 -27.06 -3.36
C LEU A 549 11.14 -27.07 -2.92
N GLN A 550 10.59 -25.94 -2.49
CA GLN A 550 9.17 -25.81 -2.17
C GLN A 550 8.28 -25.92 -3.42
N GLN A 551 8.67 -25.31 -4.53
CA GLN A 551 7.96 -25.43 -5.82
C GLN A 551 7.97 -26.89 -6.34
N GLN A 552 9.02 -27.65 -6.08
CA GLN A 552 9.10 -29.08 -6.44
C GLN A 552 8.30 -30.02 -5.53
N ARG A 553 7.88 -29.59 -4.34
CA ARG A 553 7.09 -30.41 -3.41
C ARG A 553 5.58 -30.44 -3.73
N ASN A 554 5.09 -29.55 -4.59
CA ASN A 554 3.68 -29.53 -5.04
C ASN A 554 3.48 -29.70 -6.56
N PRO A 555 3.78 -30.86 -7.16
CA PRO A 555 3.25 -31.20 -8.47
C PRO A 555 2.14 -32.27 -8.32
N LYS A 556 0.90 -31.86 -8.63
CA LYS A 556 -0.30 -32.67 -8.92
C LYS A 556 -1.31 -32.86 -7.78
N LYS A 557 -2.31 -31.97 -7.77
CA LYS A 557 -3.70 -32.40 -7.69
C LYS A 557 -4.50 -31.72 -8.79
N ASP A 558 -4.57 -32.38 -9.94
CA ASP A 558 -5.69 -32.21 -10.85
C ASP A 558 -6.13 -33.58 -11.42
N ILE A 559 -7.37 -33.91 -11.05
CA ILE A 559 -8.41 -34.63 -11.78
C ILE A 559 -8.05 -35.98 -12.44
N ARG A 560 -8.54 -37.07 -11.83
CA ARG A 560 -9.04 -38.23 -12.59
C ARG A 560 -10.19 -38.93 -11.88
N LEU A 561 -11.38 -38.86 -12.49
CA LEU A 561 -12.50 -39.75 -12.19
C LEU A 561 -12.07 -41.21 -12.30
N LYS A 562 -12.44 -42.05 -11.32
CA LYS A 562 -12.98 -43.39 -11.55
C LYS A 562 -13.76 -43.91 -10.33
N LYS A 563 -14.99 -44.31 -10.62
CA LYS A 563 -15.91 -45.08 -9.76
C LYS A 563 -15.24 -46.37 -9.27
N THR A 564 -15.50 -46.75 -8.01
CA THR A 564 -15.94 -48.09 -7.56
C THR A 564 -16.26 -47.99 -6.06
N GLY A 565 -17.44 -48.46 -5.66
CA GLY A 565 -17.92 -48.39 -4.28
C GLY A 565 -17.52 -49.57 -3.42
N SER A 566 -17.66 -49.39 -2.10
CA SER A 566 -18.16 -50.36 -1.13
C SER A 566 -18.29 -49.68 0.24
N GLN A 567 -19.26 -50.17 1.00
CA GLN A 567 -19.85 -49.61 2.22
C GLN A 567 -18.98 -49.77 3.50
N PRO A 568 -19.41 -49.24 4.66
CA PRO A 568 -18.56 -48.71 5.72
C PRO A 568 -18.20 -49.77 6.78
N ASN A 569 -17.22 -49.46 7.64
CA ASN A 569 -17.14 -50.06 8.96
C ASN A 569 -16.58 -49.11 10.02
N ASN A 570 -17.30 -49.08 11.13
CA ASN A 570 -17.03 -48.42 12.39
C ASN A 570 -15.66 -48.79 12.99
N THR A 571 -15.03 -47.86 13.71
CA THR A 571 -14.67 -48.06 15.12
C THR A 571 -14.17 -46.75 15.76
N THR A 572 -14.80 -46.46 16.89
CA THR A 572 -14.49 -45.49 17.94
C THR A 572 -13.07 -45.61 18.51
N SER A 573 -12.43 -44.47 18.79
CA SER A 573 -11.73 -44.27 20.07
C SER A 573 -11.47 -42.78 20.35
N ASP A 574 -12.13 -42.29 21.40
CA ASP A 574 -11.82 -41.06 22.11
C ASP A 574 -10.40 -41.08 22.65
N LYS A 575 -9.65 -39.99 22.44
CA LYS A 575 -8.65 -39.53 23.42
C LYS A 575 -8.60 -38.00 23.48
N LYS A 576 -9.10 -37.52 24.63
CA LYS A 576 -8.85 -36.22 25.25
C LYS A 576 -7.37 -35.82 25.13
N CYS A 577 -7.12 -34.57 24.75
CA CYS A 577 -5.96 -33.83 25.26
C CYS A 577 -6.49 -32.59 25.97
N ASN A 578 -6.06 -32.49 27.22
CA ASN A 578 -6.35 -31.46 28.19
C ASN A 578 -4.97 -30.98 28.65
N ILE A 579 -4.92 -29.77 29.17
CA ILE A 579 -3.85 -29.16 29.97
C ILE A 579 -2.57 -28.82 29.17
N MET A 580 -1.89 -27.68 29.36
CA MET A 580 -1.81 -26.76 30.50
C MET A 580 -1.15 -25.46 30.06
#